data_AF-A0A497M5J7-F1
#
_entry.id   AF-A0A497M5J7-F1
#
_cell.length_a   1.000
_cell.length_b   1.000
_cell.length_c   1.000
_cell.angle_alpha   90.00
_cell.angle_beta   90.00
_cell.angle_gamma   90.00
#
_symmetry.space_group_name_H-M   'P 1'
#
loop_
_entity.id
_entity.type
_entity.pdbx_description
1 polymer ?
#
loop_
_entity_poly.entity_id
_entity_poly.type
_entity_poly.pdbx_seq_one_letter_code
_entity_poly.pdbx_strand_id
1 'polypeptide(L)'
;MRNILVNDLHRKPIDEQSFEIVERKGLGHPDSICDGIMNSISVELSKEYLNRVGAVLHHNADKSLLVAGETEIRFGGGIIKKPMLLVMGDRATFQIDEVNIPLEEIAVENAKNWIKEKLRFVDPEVHVYDPLEV
;
A
#
# COMPACT_ATOMS: atom_id res chain seq x y z
N MET A 1 21.68 29.78 -3.68
CA MET A 1 22.63 28.84 -4.33
C MET A 1 22.47 27.51 -3.63
N ARG A 2 22.21 26.39 -4.35
CA ARG A 2 22.05 25.08 -3.71
C ARG A 2 23.43 24.52 -3.37
N ASN A 3 23.57 23.84 -2.23
CA ASN A 3 24.82 23.19 -1.85
C ASN A 3 24.92 21.82 -2.53
N ILE A 4 25.54 21.79 -3.71
CA ILE A 4 25.74 20.57 -4.48
C ILE A 4 27.24 20.27 -4.50
N LEU A 5 27.61 19.08 -4.03
CA LEU A 5 28.98 18.58 -3.99
C LEU A 5 29.11 17.38 -4.93
N VAL A 6 30.09 17.42 -5.83
CA VAL A 6 30.41 16.33 -6.76
C VAL A 6 31.83 15.87 -6.46
N ASN A 7 31.99 14.59 -6.14
CA ASN A 7 33.28 13.96 -5.79
C ASN A 7 33.39 12.58 -6.46
N ASP A 8 34.62 12.08 -6.59
CA ASP A 8 34.89 10.73 -7.06
C ASP A 8 34.40 9.66 -6.05
N LEU A 9 33.86 8.56 -6.58
CA LEU A 9 33.46 7.40 -5.79
C LEU A 9 34.56 6.32 -5.85
N HIS A 10 35.36 6.19 -4.80
CA HIS A 10 36.41 5.18 -4.70
C HIS A 10 35.88 3.82 -4.20
N ARG A 11 34.95 3.22 -4.94
CA ARG A 11 34.43 1.87 -4.66
C ARG A 11 34.46 1.04 -5.95
N LYS A 12 34.76 -0.27 -5.81
CA LYS A 12 34.70 -1.21 -6.93
C LYS A 12 33.24 -1.30 -7.46
N PRO A 13 33.01 -1.11 -8.77
CA PRO A 13 31.69 -1.27 -9.38
C PRO A 13 31.03 -2.61 -9.00
N ILE A 14 29.70 -2.63 -8.90
CA ILE A 14 28.95 -3.82 -8.43
C ILE A 14 29.21 -5.03 -9.32
N ASP A 15 29.19 -4.82 -10.64
CA ASP A 15 29.46 -5.82 -11.68
C ASP A 15 30.90 -6.36 -11.68
N GLU A 16 31.83 -5.65 -11.03
CA GLU A 16 33.19 -6.12 -10.83
C GLU A 16 33.42 -6.77 -9.45
N GLN A 17 32.45 -6.73 -8.53
CA GLN A 17 32.58 -7.40 -7.23
C GLN A 17 32.52 -8.93 -7.40
N SER A 18 33.14 -9.67 -6.48
CA SER A 18 33.22 -11.14 -6.58
C SER A 18 31.92 -11.86 -6.21
N PHE A 19 30.91 -11.13 -5.70
CA PHE A 19 29.67 -11.69 -5.18
C PHE A 19 28.57 -10.63 -5.17
N GLU A 20 27.36 -11.01 -5.57
CA GLU A 20 26.18 -10.14 -5.58
C GLU A 20 24.93 -10.97 -5.21
N ILE A 21 24.03 -10.39 -4.41
CA ILE A 21 22.70 -10.93 -4.13
C ILE A 21 21.68 -9.83 -4.43
N VAL A 22 20.62 -10.19 -5.17
CA VAL A 22 19.49 -9.32 -5.46
C VAL A 22 18.20 -10.05 -5.13
N GLU A 23 17.29 -9.38 -4.41
CA GLU A 23 15.94 -9.88 -4.12
C GLU A 23 14.90 -8.93 -4.72
N ARG A 24 13.82 -9.50 -5.25
CA ARG A 24 12.63 -8.75 -5.65
C ARG A 24 11.38 -9.46 -5.14
N LYS A 25 10.59 -8.75 -4.34
CA LYS A 25 9.24 -9.16 -3.95
C LYS A 25 8.27 -8.87 -5.09
N GLY A 26 7.52 -9.90 -5.49
CA GLY A 26 6.56 -9.81 -6.60
C GLY A 26 5.26 -9.14 -6.18
N LEU A 27 4.39 -8.82 -7.15
CA LEU A 27 3.12 -8.11 -6.93
C LEU A 27 2.21 -8.78 -5.88
N GLY A 28 2.18 -10.11 -5.83
CA GLY A 28 1.37 -10.88 -4.87
C GLY A 28 2.07 -11.18 -3.54
N HIS A 29 3.29 -10.68 -3.33
CA HIS A 29 3.96 -10.82 -2.04
C HIS A 29 3.24 -9.96 -0.99
N PRO A 30 2.95 -10.46 0.22
CA PRO A 30 2.22 -9.71 1.26
C PRO A 30 2.76 -8.30 1.50
N ASP A 31 4.07 -8.14 1.65
CA ASP A 31 4.70 -6.82 1.82
C ASP A 31 4.46 -5.89 0.61
N SER A 32 4.58 -6.40 -0.62
CA SER A 32 4.34 -5.59 -1.82
C SER A 32 2.86 -5.24 -2.01
N ILE A 33 1.95 -6.05 -1.50
CA ILE A 33 0.52 -5.74 -1.44
C ILE A 33 0.29 -4.58 -0.48
N CYS A 34 0.85 -4.65 0.74
CA CYS A 34 0.82 -3.57 1.72
C CYS A 34 1.36 -2.25 1.13
N ASP A 35 2.57 -2.28 0.57
CA ASP A 35 3.22 -1.10 -0.03
C ASP A 35 2.35 -0.52 -1.16
N GLY A 36 1.81 -1.39 -2.02
CA GLY A 36 0.98 -1.00 -3.16
C GLY A 36 -0.33 -0.34 -2.74
N ILE A 37 -1.03 -0.91 -1.77
CA ILE A 37 -2.29 -0.38 -1.24
C ILE A 37 -2.05 0.97 -0.55
N MET A 38 -1.08 1.03 0.37
CA MET A 38 -0.81 2.23 1.16
C MET A 38 -0.36 3.40 0.27
N ASN A 39 0.44 3.13 -0.76
CA ASN A 39 0.77 4.14 -1.77
C ASN A 39 -0.45 4.60 -2.58
N SER A 40 -1.35 3.68 -2.97
CA SER A 40 -2.59 4.04 -3.67
C SER A 40 -3.45 5.00 -2.84
N ILE A 41 -3.58 4.72 -1.54
CA ILE A 41 -4.33 5.56 -0.59
C ILE A 41 -3.66 6.93 -0.46
N SER A 42 -2.33 6.99 -0.32
CA SER A 42 -1.59 8.26 -0.25
C SER A 42 -1.82 9.14 -1.47
N VAL A 43 -1.79 8.54 -2.67
CA VAL A 43 -2.04 9.26 -3.93
C VAL A 43 -3.47 9.79 -3.97
N GLU A 44 -4.46 8.98 -3.58
CA GLU A 44 -5.86 9.40 -3.65
C GLU A 44 -6.21 10.45 -2.60
N LEU A 45 -5.69 10.32 -1.37
CA LEU A 45 -5.80 11.37 -0.35
C LEU A 45 -5.18 12.68 -0.82
N SER A 46 -4.01 12.63 -1.45
CA SER A 46 -3.35 13.82 -2.00
C SER A 46 -4.20 14.51 -3.06
N LYS A 47 -4.84 13.75 -3.96
CA LYS A 47 -5.77 14.31 -4.95
C LYS A 47 -7.00 14.90 -4.27
N GLU A 48 -7.56 14.22 -3.28
CA GLU A 48 -8.75 14.69 -2.60
C GLU A 48 -8.50 16.00 -1.83
N TYR A 49 -7.36 16.11 -1.16
CA TYR A 49 -6.94 17.35 -0.53
C TYR A 49 -6.77 18.49 -1.56
N LEU A 50 -6.11 18.23 -2.69
CA LEU A 50 -5.98 19.21 -3.77
C LEU A 50 -7.34 19.64 -4.32
N ASN A 51 -8.27 18.71 -4.51
CA ASN A 51 -9.60 18.98 -5.05
C ASN A 51 -10.46 19.82 -4.09
N ARG A 52 -10.43 19.50 -2.79
CA ARG A 52 -11.30 20.16 -1.80
C ARG A 52 -10.74 21.46 -1.26
N VAL A 53 -9.43 21.53 -1.07
CA VAL A 53 -8.79 22.63 -0.32
C VAL A 53 -7.57 23.25 -1.04
N GLY A 54 -7.23 22.78 -2.24
CA GLY A 54 -6.20 23.39 -3.09
C GLY A 54 -4.75 23.12 -2.66
N ALA A 55 -4.53 22.28 -1.65
CA ALA A 55 -3.21 21.91 -1.16
C ALA A 55 -3.22 20.47 -0.63
N VAL A 56 -2.08 19.78 -0.68
CA VAL A 56 -1.93 18.47 -0.02
C VAL A 56 -1.79 18.71 1.48
N LEU A 57 -2.72 18.16 2.27
CA LEU A 57 -2.67 18.24 3.73
C LEU A 57 -1.74 17.16 4.30
N HIS A 58 -1.35 17.34 5.58
CA HIS A 58 -0.50 16.39 6.26
C HIS A 58 -1.19 15.02 6.37
N HIS A 59 -0.53 14.01 5.82
CA HIS A 59 -0.84 12.61 6.03
C HIS A 59 0.44 11.78 5.90
N ASN A 60 0.45 10.64 6.55
CA ASN A 60 1.37 9.54 6.29
C ASN A 60 0.49 8.32 6.05
N ALA A 61 0.89 7.47 5.11
CA ALA A 61 0.19 6.26 4.77
C ALA A 61 1.25 5.20 4.51
N ASP A 62 1.96 4.79 5.57
CA ASP A 62 3.09 3.86 5.48
C ASP A 62 3.07 2.74 6.54
N LYS A 63 1.97 2.58 7.29
CA LYS A 63 1.76 1.40 8.14
C LYS A 63 0.51 0.62 7.74
N SER A 64 0.73 -0.66 7.49
CA SER A 64 -0.32 -1.64 7.29
C SER A 64 0.17 -3.02 7.72
N LEU A 65 -0.77 -3.89 8.07
CA LEU A 65 -0.52 -5.27 8.42
C LEU A 65 -1.48 -6.15 7.62
N LEU A 66 -0.93 -7.07 6.82
CA LEU A 66 -1.70 -8.11 6.15
C LEU A 66 -1.51 -9.43 6.91
N VAL A 67 -2.53 -9.82 7.66
CA VAL A 67 -2.57 -11.08 8.41
C VAL A 67 -3.09 -12.19 7.50
N ALA A 68 -2.37 -13.30 7.45
CA ALA A 68 -2.74 -14.45 6.64
C ALA A 68 -4.10 -15.03 7.05
N GLY A 69 -4.88 -15.40 6.03
CA GLY A 69 -6.08 -16.21 6.17
C GLY A 69 -5.76 -17.71 6.22
N GLU A 70 -6.76 -18.53 5.92
CA GLU A 70 -6.64 -19.98 5.80
C GLU A 70 -7.35 -20.45 4.53
N THR A 71 -6.73 -21.37 3.79
CA THR A 71 -7.24 -21.87 2.52
C THR A 71 -7.15 -23.39 2.46
N GLU A 72 -8.17 -24.02 1.90
CA GLU A 72 -8.13 -25.42 1.48
C GLU A 72 -7.98 -25.47 -0.04
N ILE A 73 -6.83 -25.95 -0.52
CA ILE A 73 -6.48 -25.98 -1.95
C ILE A 73 -6.64 -27.39 -2.52
N ARG A 74 -7.17 -27.49 -3.75
CA ARG A 74 -7.33 -28.76 -4.48
C ARG A 74 -7.26 -28.54 -5.99
N PHE A 75 -6.98 -29.57 -6.77
CA PHE A 75 -7.09 -29.43 -8.22
C PHE A 75 -8.52 -29.05 -8.62
N GLY A 76 -8.66 -28.11 -9.55
CA GLY A 76 -9.95 -27.56 -9.97
C GLY A 76 -10.53 -26.49 -9.04
N GLY A 77 -9.83 -26.07 -7.98
CA GLY A 77 -10.23 -24.92 -7.17
C GLY A 77 -9.80 -25.01 -5.71
N GLY A 78 -10.73 -24.72 -4.81
CA GLY A 78 -10.46 -24.64 -3.38
C GLY A 78 -11.46 -23.72 -2.71
N ILE A 79 -11.29 -23.52 -1.42
CA ILE A 79 -12.11 -22.59 -0.65
C ILE A 79 -11.21 -21.79 0.29
N ILE A 80 -11.57 -20.52 0.48
CA ILE A 80 -11.02 -19.73 1.58
C ILE A 80 -11.82 -20.10 2.84
N LYS A 81 -11.12 -20.68 3.82
CA LYS A 81 -11.68 -21.08 5.12
C LYS A 81 -11.79 -19.88 6.06
N LYS A 82 -10.78 -19.01 6.00
CA LYS A 82 -10.70 -17.75 6.75
C LYS A 82 -10.13 -16.67 5.84
N PRO A 83 -10.81 -15.51 5.69
CA PRO A 83 -10.28 -14.41 4.90
C PRO A 83 -8.97 -13.88 5.49
N MET A 84 -8.15 -13.27 4.64
CA MET A 84 -7.03 -12.45 5.11
C MET A 84 -7.57 -11.25 5.88
N LEU A 85 -6.80 -10.72 6.82
CA LEU A 85 -7.15 -9.49 7.53
C LEU A 85 -6.17 -8.39 7.12
N LEU A 86 -6.68 -7.30 6.54
CA LEU A 86 -5.91 -6.11 6.22
C LEU A 86 -6.21 -5.03 7.25
N VAL A 87 -5.19 -4.65 8.02
CA VAL A 87 -5.24 -3.50 8.93
C VAL A 87 -4.43 -2.38 8.32
N MET A 88 -5.06 -1.21 8.18
CA MET A 88 -4.43 0.01 7.67
C MET A 88 -4.48 1.03 8.79
N GLY A 89 -3.38 1.70 9.10
CA GLY A 89 -3.37 2.67 10.19
C GLY A 89 -2.22 3.64 10.08
N ASP A 90 -2.50 4.93 10.26
CA ASP A 90 -1.48 5.98 10.36
C ASP A 90 -2.16 7.31 10.75
N ARG A 91 -1.56 8.45 10.39
CA ARG A 91 -2.05 9.79 10.65
C ARG A 91 -2.42 10.48 9.35
N ALA A 92 -3.57 11.12 9.33
CA ALA A 92 -4.00 11.96 8.23
C ALA A 92 -4.95 13.05 8.71
N THR A 93 -5.12 14.08 7.89
CA THR A 93 -6.00 15.21 8.22
C THR A 93 -7.43 14.86 7.80
N PHE A 94 -8.33 14.73 8.79
CA PHE A 94 -9.74 14.37 8.58
C PHE A 94 -10.62 15.59 8.27
N GLN A 95 -10.24 16.74 8.79
CA GLN A 95 -11.00 17.97 8.67
C GLN A 95 -10.06 19.18 8.68
N ILE A 96 -10.41 20.19 7.89
CA ILE A 96 -9.84 21.52 7.97
C ILE A 96 -10.98 22.53 7.87
N ASP A 97 -11.06 23.44 8.84
CA ASP A 97 -12.22 24.33 9.02
C ASP A 97 -13.55 23.57 8.98
N GLU A 98 -14.43 23.87 8.02
CA GLU A 98 -15.73 23.18 7.83
C GLU A 98 -15.67 22.06 6.78
N VAL A 99 -14.50 21.82 6.16
CA VAL A 99 -14.33 20.83 5.10
C VAL A 99 -13.91 19.49 5.70
N ASN A 100 -14.79 18.50 5.58
CA ASN A 100 -14.50 17.11 5.95
C ASN A 100 -13.90 16.34 4.77
N ILE A 101 -12.99 15.43 5.09
CA ILE A 101 -12.28 14.56 4.14
C ILE A 101 -12.74 13.12 4.39
N PRO A 102 -13.28 12.41 3.39
CA PRO A 102 -13.85 11.07 3.57
C PRO A 102 -12.74 10.01 3.61
N LEU A 103 -11.90 10.06 4.64
CA LEU A 103 -10.67 9.28 4.69
C LEU A 103 -10.92 7.77 4.68
N GLU A 104 -11.90 7.33 5.47
CA GLU A 104 -12.23 5.91 5.62
C GLU A 104 -12.69 5.29 4.30
N GLU A 105 -13.59 5.99 3.61
CA GLU A 105 -14.11 5.62 2.30
C GLU A 105 -12.97 5.54 1.28
N ILE A 106 -12.13 6.58 1.22
CA ILE A 106 -10.97 6.60 0.33
C ILE A 106 -10.04 5.41 0.62
N ALA A 107 -9.75 5.13 1.89
CA ALA A 107 -8.84 4.05 2.27
C ALA A 107 -9.38 2.68 1.83
N VAL A 108 -10.64 2.38 2.18
CA VAL A 108 -11.28 1.09 1.88
C VAL A 108 -11.47 0.90 0.38
N GLU A 109 -12.03 1.89 -0.32
CA GLU A 109 -12.28 1.77 -1.74
C GLU A 109 -10.98 1.61 -2.54
N ASN A 110 -9.92 2.34 -2.17
CA ASN A 110 -8.63 2.19 -2.85
C ASN A 110 -8.00 0.84 -2.57
N ALA A 111 -8.05 0.33 -1.34
CA ALA A 111 -7.55 -1.01 -1.02
C ALA A 111 -8.27 -2.08 -1.84
N LYS A 112 -9.61 -2.03 -1.88
CA LYS A 112 -10.44 -2.97 -2.64
C LYS A 112 -10.18 -2.88 -4.13
N ASN A 113 -10.12 -1.68 -4.69
CA ASN A 113 -9.84 -1.45 -6.10
C ASN A 113 -8.44 -1.95 -6.48
N TRP A 114 -7.44 -1.69 -5.65
CA TRP A 114 -6.08 -2.17 -5.87
C TRP A 114 -6.03 -3.70 -5.92
N ILE A 115 -6.65 -4.38 -4.95
CA ILE A 115 -6.71 -5.85 -4.92
C ILE A 115 -7.41 -6.37 -6.17
N LYS A 116 -8.57 -5.82 -6.53
CA LYS A 116 -9.35 -6.24 -7.69
C LYS A 116 -8.58 -6.06 -9.01
N GLU A 117 -7.82 -4.98 -9.14
CA GLU A 117 -7.04 -4.69 -10.34
C GLU A 117 -5.77 -5.56 -10.44
N LYS A 118 -5.09 -5.79 -9.30
CA LYS A 118 -3.77 -6.43 -9.27
C LYS A 118 -3.80 -7.94 -9.01
N LEU A 119 -4.82 -8.45 -8.32
CA LEU A 119 -4.92 -9.84 -7.87
C LEU A 119 -6.15 -10.55 -8.46
N ARG A 120 -5.98 -11.10 -9.67
CA ARG A 120 -7.04 -11.73 -10.50
C ARG A 120 -7.97 -12.75 -9.80
N PHE A 121 -7.52 -13.40 -8.73
CA PHE A 121 -8.26 -14.46 -8.03
C PHE A 121 -8.53 -14.12 -6.55
N VAL A 122 -8.31 -12.87 -6.16
CA VAL A 122 -8.64 -12.38 -4.81
C VAL A 122 -9.83 -11.45 -4.94
N ASP A 123 -10.97 -11.87 -4.41
CA ASP A 123 -12.14 -11.01 -4.27
C ASP A 123 -12.03 -10.25 -2.95
N PRO A 124 -11.85 -8.92 -2.96
CA PRO A 124 -11.66 -8.16 -1.73
C PRO A 124 -12.91 -8.12 -0.84
N GLU A 125 -14.11 -8.41 -1.35
CA GLU A 125 -15.33 -8.45 -0.54
C GLU A 125 -15.50 -9.78 0.21
N VAL A 126 -14.84 -10.85 -0.25
CA VAL A 126 -15.02 -12.21 0.26
C VAL A 126 -13.76 -12.77 0.90
N HIS A 127 -12.60 -12.45 0.33
CA HIS A 127 -11.31 -13.05 0.66
C HIS A 127 -10.47 -12.19 1.62
N VAL A 128 -10.90 -10.95 1.86
CA VAL A 128 -10.21 -10.00 2.73
C VAL A 128 -11.23 -9.36 3.67
N TYR A 129 -10.89 -9.29 4.95
CA TYR A 129 -11.61 -8.56 5.96
C TYR A 129 -10.82 -7.31 6.34
N ASP A 130 -11.48 -6.16 6.37
CA ASP A 130 -10.91 -4.86 6.71
C ASP A 130 -11.71 -4.23 7.88
N PRO A 131 -11.33 -4.52 9.13
CA PRO A 131 -11.87 -3.82 10.29
C PRO A 131 -11.19 -2.46 10.31
N LEU A 132 -11.77 -1.47 9.64
CA LEU A 132 -11.39 -0.10 9.97
C LEU A 132 -11.79 0.16 11.44
N GLU A 133 -10.78 0.23 12.31
CA GLU A 133 -10.82 1.01 13.53
C GLU A 133 -10.06 2.30 13.23
N VAL A 134 -10.79 3.41 13.10
CA VAL A 134 -10.23 4.74 12.85
C VAL A 134 -10.24 5.55 14.13
#